data_AF-A0A8C0TXA7-F1
#
_entry.id   AF-A0A8C0TXA7-F1
#
_cell.length_a   1.000
_cell.length_b   1.000
_cell.length_c   1.000
_cell.angle_alpha   90.00
_cell.angle_beta   90.00
_cell.angle_gamma   90.00
#
_symmetry.space_group_name_H-M   'P 1'
#
loop_
_entity.id
_entity.type
_entity.pdbx_description
1 polymer ?
#
loop_
_entity_poly.entity_id
_entity_poly.type
_entity_poly.pdbx_seq_one_letter_code
_entity_poly.pdbx_strand_id
1 'polypeptide(L)' 'MASKRALVILAKGAEEMETVIPTDVMRRAGIKVTVAGLTGKEPVQCSRDVFICPDASLEDARKEVGHHPSVI' A
#
# COMPACT_ATOMS: atom_id res chain seq x y z
N MET A 1 16.71 -0.65 -16.52
CA MET A 1 16.02 0.47 -15.84
C MET A 1 15.49 -0.03 -14.51
N ALA A 2 15.76 0.65 -13.40
CA ALA A 2 15.18 0.29 -12.10
C ALA A 2 13.68 0.60 -12.10
N SER A 3 12.85 -0.38 -11.72
CA SER A 3 11.39 -0.21 -11.62
C SER A 3 11.04 0.81 -10.53
N LYS A 4 10.10 1.71 -10.82
CA LYS A 4 9.57 2.68 -9.86
C LYS A 4 8.84 1.95 -8.73
N ARG A 5 8.67 2.63 -7.59
CA ARG A 5 7.99 2.07 -6.41
C ARG A 5 6.85 2.98 -5.96
N ALA A 6 5.79 2.39 -5.41
CA ALA A 6 4.67 3.09 -4.81
C ALA A 6 4.28 2.46 -3.46
N LEU A 7 3.81 3.29 -2.54
CA LEU A 7 3.28 2.88 -1.24
C LEU A 7 1.79 3.24 -1.20
N VAL A 8 0.93 2.26 -0.96
CA VAL A 8 -0.51 2.46 -0.76
C VAL A 8 -0.81 2.17 0.69
N ILE A 9 -1.25 3.18 1.44
CA ILE A 9 -1.56 3.03 2.87
C ILE A 9 -3.02 2.60 3.01
N LEU A 10 -3.24 1.45 3.62
CA LEU A 10 -4.55 0.84 3.82
C LEU A 10 -4.98 0.99 5.28
N ALA A 11 -6.07 1.74 5.50
CA ALA A 11 -6.65 1.97 6.82
C ALA A 11 -8.07 1.42 6.89
N LYS A 12 -8.55 1.14 8.12
CA LYS A 12 -9.94 0.73 8.33
C LYS A 12 -10.90 1.77 7.76
N GLY A 13 -11.89 1.32 6.99
CA GLY A 13 -12.86 2.19 6.33
C GLY A 13 -12.38 2.84 5.03
N ALA A 14 -11.20 2.45 4.51
CA ALA A 14 -10.77 2.84 3.16
C ALA A 14 -11.79 2.37 2.11
N GLU A 15 -11.92 3.13 1.03
CA GLU A 15 -12.74 2.73 -0.11
C GLU A 15 -12.00 1.67 -0.92
N GLU A 16 -12.59 0.48 -1.05
CA GLU A 16 -11.95 -0.70 -1.62
C GLU A 16 -11.68 -0.57 -3.13
N MET A 17 -12.54 0.12 -3.89
CA MET A 17 -12.32 0.36 -5.32
C MET A 17 -11.16 1.34 -5.54
N GLU A 18 -11.09 2.43 -4.77
CA GLU A 18 -10.00 3.41 -4.75
C GLU A 18 -8.70 2.82 -4.22
N THR A 19 -8.74 1.71 -3.48
CA THR A 19 -7.54 0.98 -3.06
C THR A 19 -7.09 0.00 -4.13
N VAL A 20 -7.99 -0.85 -4.63
CA VAL A 20 -7.66 -1.97 -5.52
C VAL A 20 -7.34 -1.49 -6.93
N ILE A 21 -8.12 -0.55 -7.49
CA ILE A 21 -7.95 -0.09 -8.88
C ILE A 21 -6.57 0.54 -9.11
N PRO A 22 -6.12 1.57 -8.36
CA PRO A 22 -4.80 2.14 -8.61
C PRO A 22 -3.68 1.16 -8.28
N THR A 23 -3.84 0.31 -7.25
CA THR A 23 -2.85 -0.74 -6.94
C THR A 23 -2.66 -1.69 -8.12
N ASP A 24 -3.76 -2.18 -8.69
CA ASP A 24 -3.75 -3.06 -9.86
C ASP A 24 -3.12 -2.34 -11.08
N VAL A 25 -3.61 -1.15 -11.43
CA VAL A 25 -3.11 -0.38 -12.58
C VAL A 25 -1.62 -0.07 -12.45
N MET A 26 -1.14 0.33 -11.27
CA MET A 26 0.29 0.56 -11.04
C MET A 26 1.12 -0.73 -11.18
N ARG A 27 0.62 -1.87 -10.67
CA ARG A 27 1.28 -3.18 -10.85
C ARG A 27 1.34 -3.56 -12.34
N ARG A 28 0.27 -3.34 -13.12
CA ARG A 28 0.26 -3.54 -14.58
C ARG A 28 1.24 -2.62 -15.32
N ALA A 29 1.45 -1.40 -14.82
CA ALA A 29 2.44 -0.46 -15.34
C ALA A 29 3.89 -0.82 -14.97
N GLY A 30 4.12 -1.94 -14.28
CA GLY A 30 5.45 -2.40 -13.88
C GLY A 30 6.02 -1.64 -12.67
N ILE A 31 5.18 -0.95 -11.89
CA ILE A 31 5.56 -0.31 -10.62
C ILE A 31 5.51 -1.36 -9.51
N LYS A 32 6.54 -1.40 -8.66
CA LYS A 32 6.51 -2.20 -7.42
C LYS A 32 5.65 -1.50 -6.38
N VAL A 33 4.44 -2.01 -6.16
CA VAL A 33 3.49 -1.46 -5.19
C VAL A 33 3.47 -2.29 -3.92
N THR A 34 3.66 -1.64 -2.77
CA THR A 34 3.44 -2.21 -1.44
C THR A 34 2.15 -1.64 -0.86
N VAL A 35 1.18 -2.50 -0.58
CA VAL A 35 -0.02 -2.15 0.20
C VAL A 35 0.31 -2.33 1.67
N ALA A 36 0.39 -1.23 2.41
CA ALA A 36 0.81 -1.20 3.80
C ALA A 36 -0.36 -0.93 4.75
N GLY A 37 -0.66 -1.87 5.65
CA GLY A 37 -1.69 -1.70 6.66
C GLY A 37 -1.27 -0.66 7.69
N LEU A 38 -2.12 0.35 7.93
CA LEU A 38 -1.86 1.44 8.87
C LEU A 38 -1.67 0.94 10.30
N THR A 39 -2.49 -0.01 10.72
CA THR A 39 -2.50 -0.54 12.10
C THR A 39 -1.74 -1.85 12.27
N GLY A 40 -1.19 -2.43 11.20
CA GLY A 40 -0.48 -3.71 11.25
C GLY A 40 -0.59 -4.53 9.97
N LYS A 41 -0.39 -5.85 10.10
CA LYS A 41 -0.47 -6.83 8.99
C LYS A 41 -1.80 -7.56 8.90
N GLU A 42 -2.68 -7.37 9.88
CA GLU A 42 -3.98 -8.02 9.90
C GLU A 42 -4.87 -7.52 8.74
N PRO A 43 -5.82 -8.35 8.26
CA PRO A 43 -6.79 -7.94 7.25
C PRO A 43 -7.55 -6.67 7.66
N VAL A 44 -7.68 -5.74 6.72
CA VAL A 44 -8.34 -4.45 6.96
C VAL A 44 -9.74 -4.47 6.36
N GLN A 45 -10.74 -4.21 7.20
CA GLN A 45 -12.12 -3.99 6.77
C GLN A 45 -12.25 -2.62 6.09
N CYS A 46 -12.63 -2.63 4.82
CA CYS A 46 -12.89 -1.47 3.98
C CYS A 46 -14.29 -0.92 4.21
N SER A 47 -14.66 0.11 3.46
CA SER A 47 -15.86 0.90 3.67
C SER A 47 -17.17 0.15 3.39
N ARG A 48 -17.19 -0.83 2.48
CA ARG A 48 -18.36 -1.66 2.17
C ARG A 48 -18.11 -3.13 2.55
N ASP A 49 -17.46 -3.32 3.70
CA ASP A 49 -17.22 -4.62 4.36
C ASP A 49 -16.31 -5.61 3.61
N VAL A 50 -15.66 -5.17 2.52
CA VAL A 50 -14.59 -5.94 1.88
C VAL A 50 -13.36 -5.99 2.79
N PHE A 51 -12.75 -7.16 2.94
CA PHE A 51 -11.49 -7.31 3.66
C PHE A 51 -10.32 -7.41 2.68
N ILE A 52 -9.29 -6.59 2.90
CA ILE A 52 -8.05 -6.62 2.13
C ILE A 52 -6.89 -6.97 3.07
N CYS A 53 -6.13 -8.01 2.72
CA CYS A 53 -4.88 -8.35 3.41
C CYS A 53 -3.76 -7.43 2.88
N PRO A 54 -3.12 -6.60 3.73
CA PRO A 54 -1.98 -5.80 3.30
C PRO A 54 -0.74 -6.68 3.07
N ASP A 55 0.17 -6.22 2.20
CA ASP A 55 1.45 -6.91 1.94
C ASP A 55 2.39 -6.81 3.16
N ALA A 56 2.35 -5.68 3.87
CA ALA A 56 3.17 -5.39 5.06
C ALA A 56 2.45 -4.42 6.02
N SER A 57 3.01 -4.21 7.21
CA SER A 57 2.60 -3.07 8.05
C SER A 57 3.26 -1.79 7.53
N LEU A 58 2.68 -0.63 7.84
CA LEU A 58 3.30 0.67 7.53
C LEU A 58 4.70 0.81 8.14
N GLU A 59 4.90 0.29 9.34
CA GLU A 59 6.20 0.30 10.01
C GLU A 59 7.27 -0.51 9.26
N ASP A 60 6.90 -1.65 8.69
CA ASP A 60 7.82 -2.48 7.92
C ASP A 60 8.07 -1.87 6.54
N ALA A 61 7.04 -1.38 5.87
CA ALA A 61 7.16 -0.71 4.58
C ALA A 61 8.08 0.53 4.65
N ARG A 62 8.06 1.26 5.78
CA ARG A 62 8.96 2.40 6.02
C ARG A 62 10.44 2.01 6.02
N LYS A 63 10.79 0.81 6.50
CA LYS A 63 12.18 0.33 6.53
C LYS A 63 12.71 -0.04 5.14
N GLU A 64 11.81 -0.44 4.24
CA GLU A 64 12.17 -0.79 2.86
C GLU A 64 12.37 0.43 1.95
N VAL A 65 11.88 1.61 2.34
CA VAL A 65 12.20 2.87 1.67
C VAL A 65 13.60 3.28 2.13
N GLY A 66 14.62 2.93 1.35
CA GLY A 66 15.95 3.52 1.51
C GLY A 66 15.82 5.03 1.59
N HIS A 67 16.31 5.60 2.68
CA HIS A 67 16.25 7.02 3.04
C HIS A 67 16.43 7.91 1.80
N HIS A 68 15.34 8.54 1.34
CA HIS A 68 15.41 9.60 0.34
C HIS A 68 15.45 10.93 1.12
N PRO A 69 16.57 11.67 1.12
CA PRO A 69 16.82 12.79 2.03
C PRO A 69 16.05 14.08 1.67
N SER A 70 14.82 13.98 1.14
CA SER A 70 14.16 15.11 0.48
C SER A 70 12.70 15.34 0.88
N VAL A 71 12.18 14.66 1.90
CA VAL A 71 10.81 14.93 2.38
C VAL A 71 10.85 15.06 3.89
N ILE A 72 11.07 16.31 4.33
CA ILE A 72 10.85 16.95 5.64
C ILE A 72 11.06 16.11 6.91
#